data_AF-A0A3D4CPB8-F1
#
_entry.id   AF-A0A3D4CPB8-F1
#
_cell.length_a   1.000
_cell.length_b   1.000
_cell.length_c   1.000
_cell.angle_alpha   90.00
_cell.angle_beta   90.00
_cell.angle_gamma   90.00
#
_symmetry.space_group_name_H-M   'P 1'
#
loop_
_entity.id
_entity.type
_entity.pdbx_description
1 polymer ?
#
loop_
_entity_poly.entity_id
_entity_poly.type
_entity_poly.pdbx_seq_one_letter_code
_entity_poly.pdbx_strand_id
1 'polypeptide(L)' 'PHTASATVEARLAMAKIVVDNIADAIENRQPSCLVNPDVWREKID' A
#
# COMPACT_ATOMS: atom_id res chain seq x y z
N PRO A 1 -8.81 -22.07 9.24
CA PRO A 1 -7.80 -21.20 9.90
C PRO A 1 -7.17 -20.16 8.94
N HIS A 2 -7.96 -19.45 8.11
CA HIS A 2 -7.58 -18.32 7.24
C HIS A 2 -6.08 -18.18 6.83
N THR A 3 -5.52 -19.20 6.15
CA THR A 3 -4.07 -19.28 5.83
C THR A 3 -3.74 -19.07 4.35
N ALA A 4 -4.68 -18.56 3.55
CA ALA A 4 -4.53 -18.48 2.10
C ALA A 4 -3.25 -17.76 1.62
N SER A 5 -2.81 -16.71 2.32
CA SER A 5 -1.59 -15.93 2.01
C SER A 5 -0.45 -16.14 3.01
N ALA A 6 -0.49 -17.20 3.82
CA ALA A 6 0.44 -17.41 4.93
C ALA A 6 1.76 -18.10 4.54
N THR A 7 2.26 -17.89 3.32
CA THR A 7 3.63 -18.31 2.92
C THR A 7 4.62 -17.18 3.17
N VAL A 8 5.90 -17.50 3.34
CA VAL A 8 6.95 -16.49 3.60
C VAL A 8 7.02 -15.51 2.42
N GLU A 9 6.98 -16.02 1.20
CA GLU A 9 7.06 -15.25 -0.04
C GLU A 9 5.89 -14.28 -0.17
N ALA A 10 4.67 -14.77 0.07
CA ALA A 10 3.47 -13.94 -0.01
C ALA A 10 3.51 -12.83 1.06
N ARG A 11 3.88 -13.16 2.29
CA ARG A 11 3.95 -12.19 3.39
C ARG A 11 5.04 -11.14 3.18
N LEU A 12 6.19 -11.51 2.62
CA LEU A 12 7.25 -10.57 2.27
C LEU A 12 6.81 -9.62 1.15
N ALA A 13 6.17 -10.13 0.11
CA ALA A 13 5.63 -9.30 -0.98
C ALA A 13 4.57 -8.32 -0.46
N MET A 14 3.65 -8.78 0.39
CA MET A 14 2.65 -7.93 1.04
C MET A 14 3.28 -6.85 1.91
N ALA A 15 4.29 -7.21 2.72
CA ALA A 15 5.01 -6.25 3.56
C ALA A 15 5.70 -5.17 2.72
N LYS A 16 6.34 -5.56 1.61
CA LYS A 16 6.95 -4.63 0.66
C LYS A 16 5.93 -3.64 0.10
N ILE A 17 4.77 -4.12 -0.36
CA ILE A 17 3.69 -3.27 -0.89
C ILE A 17 3.27 -2.21 0.15
N VAL A 18 3.11 -2.61 1.41
CA VAL A 18 2.74 -1.69 2.50
C VAL A 18 3.78 -0.59 2.69
N VAL A 19 5.06 -0.97 2.78
CA VAL A 19 6.16 -0.02 3.00
C VAL A 19 6.29 0.94 1.81
N ASP A 20 6.27 0.43 0.58
CA ASP A 20 6.42 1.23 -0.63
C ASP A 20 5.29 2.28 -0.75
N ASN A 21 4.03 1.89 -0.46
CA ASN A 21 2.90 2.82 -0.51
C ASN A 21 2.97 3.92 0.56
N ILE A 22 3.51 3.61 1.75
CA ILE A 22 3.74 4.63 2.80
C ILE A 22 4.86 5.58 2.37
N ALA A 23 5.95 5.05 1.80
CA ALA A 23 7.06 5.85 1.30
C ALA A 23 6.61 6.82 0.20
N ASP A 24 5.81 6.33 -0.77
CA ASP A 24 5.21 7.18 -1.80
C ASP A 24 4.41 8.34 -1.18
N ALA A 25 3.55 8.05 -0.21
CA ALA A 25 2.74 9.07 0.46
C ALA A 25 3.59 10.14 1.19
N ILE A 26 4.67 9.73 1.86
CA ILE A 26 5.60 10.63 2.55
C ILE A 26 6.35 11.51 1.53
N GLU A 27 6.69 10.96 0.38
CA GLU A 27 7.36 11.66 -0.72
C GLU A 27 6.39 12.46 -1.61
N ASN A 28 5.15 12.65 -1.13
CA ASN A 28 4.07 13.36 -1.82
C ASN A 28 3.75 12.82 -3.21
N ARG A 29 3.95 11.52 -3.42
CA ARG A 29 3.51 10.76 -4.60
C ARG A 29 2.27 9.95 -4.25
N GLN A 30 1.35 9.83 -5.21
CA GLN A 30 0.18 8.98 -5.03
C GLN A 30 0.61 7.51 -4.85
N PRO A 31 0.20 6.83 -3.75
CA PRO A 31 0.55 5.43 -3.54
C PRO A 31 -0.05 4.54 -4.64
N SER A 32 0.77 3.67 -5.22
CA SER A 32 0.41 2.83 -6.38
C SER A 32 -0.73 1.84 -6.13
N CYS A 33 -0.91 1.38 -4.90
CA CYS A 33 -1.95 0.42 -4.50
C CYS A 33 -3.09 1.09 -3.70
N LEU A 34 -3.22 2.42 -3.75
CA LEU A 34 -4.32 3.11 -3.09
C LEU A 34 -5.65 2.70 -3.71
N VAL A 35 -6.50 2.05 -2.91
CA VAL A 35 -7.80 1.52 -3.35
C VAL A 35 -8.77 2.64 -3.72
N ASN A 36 -8.70 3.78 -3.02
CA ASN A 36 -9.53 4.95 -3.30
C ASN A 36 -8.66 6.17 -3.67
N PRO A 37 -8.41 6.41 -4.96
CA PRO A 37 -7.64 7.57 -5.43
C PRO A 37 -8.25 8.93 -5.10
N ASP A 38 -9.57 9.02 -4.83
CA ASP A 38 -10.21 10.30 -4.46
C ASP A 38 -9.66 10.87 -3.15
N VAL A 39 -9.34 10.00 -2.18
CA VAL A 39 -8.73 10.41 -0.90
C VAL A 39 -7.38 11.09 -1.11
N TRP A 40 -6.63 10.71 -2.16
CA TRP A 40 -5.39 11.39 -2.50
C TRP A 40 -5.62 12.75 -3.16
N ARG A 41 -6.66 12.87 -4.00
CA ARG A 41 -7.05 14.13 -4.65
C ARG A 41 -7.54 15.16 -3.63
N GLU A 42 -8.32 14.74 -2.65
CA GLU A 42 -8.89 15.59 -1.58
C GLU A 42 -7.83 16.10 -0.60
N LYS A 43 -6.62 15.54 -0.61
CA LYS A 43 -5.51 15.96 0.27
C LYS A 43 -4.98 17.38 -0.05
N ILE A 44 -5.45 18.00 -1.13
CA ILE A 44 -4.99 19.30 -1.68
C ILE A 44 -6.01 20.44 -1.43
N ASP A 45 -6.90 20.28 -0.44
CA ASP A 45 -7.75 21.37 0.09
C ASP A 45 -7.31 21.80 1.49
#